data_AF-A0AA36NG85-F1
#
_entry.id   AF-A0AA36NG85-F1
#
_cell.length_a   1.000
_cell.length_b   1.000
_cell.length_c   1.000
_cell.angle_alpha   90.00
_cell.angle_beta   90.00
_cell.angle_gamma   90.00
#
_symmetry.space_group_name_H-M   'P 1'
#
loop_
_entity.id
_entity.type
_entity.pdbx_description
1 polymer ?
#
loop_
_entity_poly.entity_id
_entity_poly.type
_entity_poly.pdbx_seq_one_letter_code
_entity_poly.pdbx_strand_id
1 'polypeptide(L)'
;MACAAARTQLHLRLPWPRLDVQELRRYQGCPDVLRSLSLVQLTNALLTARSSLLGNASNSTVRARRLGAKRRLQEGLVQLRNLLEAPLARRLAPAAPSDAAAFFRAAGLAEAARRLAPPLFRRKLPRRAEGWWQTLKQHLGDDTPLALDDRESAPCTALRAAQLLAAAEALRAESTLSLDWSCADGRRVRELLTAAQRHLLCLLSGDVSWPLLLWEEVLVFHLLDRLDCRVWAPVEVGGPPFWMRLLPSRNVEANYVRGAGGFHCDQAFRSFVEAEKSPLLVEVGASLGGCTLHVLTRHPGARAVAIEPYRPAAMALKRTAENGLADRLQVVEAFVSDQPGACRMSSQQAGQDWVVHQNWQLTPGPAESGCQVVTLDEIFSGLGPLGEQDVLLRLHVDGRELQVLRSLTAVSRVARAAVALWPARDDSPAGQEAYAPEKVAQWLWGHGFRLRLVYSHEGLLAELKDEEAVWALQSRRVPTVDTMTLLAERPQRDRTEMKRGNREDRRKKAVLLEPGA
;
A
#
# COMPACT_ATOMS: atom_id res chain seq x y z
N MET A 1 15.32 15.87 -5.64
CA MET A 1 13.87 15.77 -5.39
C MET A 1 13.06 15.32 -6.61
N ALA A 2 13.19 15.95 -7.78
CA ALA A 2 12.42 15.58 -8.99
C ALA A 2 12.51 14.09 -9.38
N CYS A 3 13.71 13.49 -9.33
CA CYS A 3 13.86 12.06 -9.61
C CYS A 3 13.19 11.14 -8.57
N ALA A 4 13.10 11.55 -7.30
CA ALA A 4 12.45 10.75 -6.26
C ALA A 4 10.93 10.72 -6.44
N ALA A 5 10.32 11.88 -6.73
CA ALA A 5 8.89 11.97 -7.08
C ALA A 5 8.54 11.12 -8.31
N ALA A 6 9.37 11.19 -9.36
CA ALA A 6 9.21 10.35 -10.55
C ALA A 6 9.38 8.85 -10.24
N ARG A 7 10.37 8.45 -9.42
CA ARG A 7 10.51 7.07 -8.96
C ARG A 7 9.25 6.62 -8.24
N THR A 8 8.72 7.40 -7.30
CA THR A 8 7.48 7.08 -6.57
C THR A 8 6.29 6.87 -7.51
N GLN A 9 6.05 7.77 -8.45
CA GLN A 9 4.97 7.62 -9.44
C GLN A 9 5.15 6.38 -10.33
N LEU A 10 6.40 6.09 -10.75
CA LEU A 10 6.74 4.92 -11.56
C LEU A 10 6.63 3.59 -10.77
N HIS A 11 6.79 3.63 -9.45
CA HIS A 11 6.75 2.45 -8.57
C HIS A 11 5.39 2.20 -7.91
N LEU A 12 4.56 3.23 -7.78
CA LEU A 12 3.18 3.11 -7.31
C LEU A 12 2.33 2.23 -8.25
N ARG A 13 2.83 1.92 -9.46
CA ARG A 13 2.20 1.02 -10.44
C ARG A 13 0.71 1.33 -10.64
N LEU A 14 0.36 2.62 -10.59
CA LEU A 14 -0.95 3.10 -11.00
C LEU A 14 -1.21 2.53 -12.40
N PRO A 15 -2.45 2.12 -12.72
CA PRO A 15 -2.76 1.63 -14.05
C PRO A 15 -2.25 2.64 -15.10
N TRP A 16 -1.19 2.23 -15.82
CA TRP A 16 -0.44 3.02 -16.81
C TRP A 16 -1.25 3.83 -17.82
N PRO A 17 -2.49 3.47 -18.23
CA PRO A 17 -3.32 4.38 -19.02
C PRO A 17 -3.54 5.78 -18.41
N ARG A 18 -3.20 6.03 -17.14
CA ARG A 18 -3.33 7.34 -16.49
C ARG A 18 -2.04 8.18 -16.40
N LEU A 19 -0.87 7.64 -16.76
CA LEU A 19 0.40 8.39 -16.70
C LEU A 19 0.69 9.04 -18.06
N ASP A 20 0.75 10.37 -18.09
CA ASP A 20 1.10 11.13 -19.30
C ASP A 20 2.59 10.94 -19.63
N VAL A 21 2.88 10.43 -20.82
CA VAL A 21 4.25 10.28 -21.32
C VAL A 21 4.97 11.63 -21.37
N GLN A 22 4.26 12.73 -21.63
CA GLN A 22 4.85 14.07 -21.64
C GLN A 22 5.29 14.49 -20.24
N GLU A 23 4.52 14.15 -19.21
CA GLU A 23 4.88 14.41 -17.81
C GLU A 23 6.14 13.62 -17.43
N LEU A 24 6.24 12.34 -17.84
CA LEU A 24 7.43 11.53 -17.61
C LEU A 24 8.68 12.02 -18.35
N ARG A 25 8.52 12.69 -19.50
CA ARG A 25 9.64 13.31 -20.24
C ARG A 25 10.30 14.44 -19.46
N ARG A 26 9.60 15.09 -18.52
CA ARG A 26 10.17 16.12 -17.64
C ARG A 26 11.28 15.58 -16.74
N TYR A 27 11.39 14.26 -16.61
CA TYR A 27 12.37 13.58 -15.77
C TYR A 27 13.46 12.84 -16.55
N GLN A 28 13.66 13.14 -17.84
CA GLN A 28 14.71 12.52 -18.66
C GLN A 28 16.14 12.71 -18.11
N GLY A 29 16.38 13.70 -17.25
CA GLY A 29 17.67 13.84 -16.56
C GLY A 29 17.96 12.76 -15.50
N CYS A 30 16.97 11.93 -15.14
CA CYS A 30 17.11 10.88 -14.15
C CYS A 30 17.41 9.54 -14.85
N PRO A 31 18.60 8.93 -14.66
CA PRO A 31 18.97 7.68 -15.34
C PRO A 31 17.96 6.54 -15.15
N ASP A 32 17.37 6.44 -13.96
CA ASP A 32 16.35 5.43 -13.65
C ASP A 32 15.05 5.71 -14.42
N VAL A 33 14.70 6.99 -14.59
CA VAL A 33 13.50 7.41 -15.33
C VAL A 33 13.70 7.27 -16.82
N LEU A 34 14.90 7.50 -17.38
CA LEU A 34 15.20 7.21 -18.79
C LEU A 34 14.96 5.74 -19.13
N ARG A 35 15.50 4.82 -18.32
CA ARG A 35 15.27 3.37 -18.46
C ARG A 35 13.78 3.02 -18.27
N SER A 36 13.07 3.77 -17.43
CA SER A 36 11.62 3.63 -17.22
C SER A 36 10.80 4.12 -18.40
N LEU A 37 11.16 5.27 -18.95
CA LEU A 37 10.43 5.98 -19.99
C LEU A 37 10.37 5.13 -21.26
N SER A 38 11.45 4.41 -21.59
CA SER A 38 11.45 3.43 -22.68
C SER A 38 10.41 2.33 -22.45
N LEU A 39 10.31 1.79 -21.23
CA LEU A 39 9.33 0.74 -20.88
C LEU A 39 7.89 1.27 -20.82
N VAL A 40 7.69 2.53 -20.39
CA VAL A 40 6.36 3.19 -20.39
C VAL A 40 5.91 3.53 -21.81
N GLN A 41 6.79 4.09 -22.64
CA GLN A 41 6.52 4.35 -24.06
C GLN A 41 6.21 3.05 -24.80
N LEU A 42 6.86 1.97 -24.41
CA LEU A 42 6.62 0.63 -24.91
C LEU A 42 5.25 0.11 -24.45
N THR A 43 4.88 0.27 -23.18
CA THR A 43 3.57 -0.11 -22.62
C THR A 43 2.42 0.67 -23.27
N ASN A 44 2.53 2.00 -23.36
CA ASN A 44 1.52 2.85 -23.98
C ASN A 44 1.38 2.59 -25.47
N ALA A 45 2.45 2.19 -26.16
CA ALA A 45 2.37 1.80 -27.55
C ALA A 45 1.73 0.42 -27.75
N LEU A 46 1.98 -0.53 -26.85
CA LEU A 46 1.25 -1.80 -26.83
C LEU A 46 -0.25 -1.54 -26.57
N LEU A 47 -0.61 -0.75 -25.55
CA LEU A 47 -2.01 -0.40 -25.26
C LEU A 47 -2.68 0.37 -26.41
N THR A 48 -1.99 1.32 -27.05
CA THR A 48 -2.48 2.02 -28.26
C THR A 48 -2.57 1.08 -29.47
N ALA A 49 -1.70 0.07 -29.55
CA ALA A 49 -1.83 -0.98 -30.56
C ALA A 49 -3.09 -1.83 -30.33
N ARG A 50 -3.58 -2.01 -29.09
CA ARG A 50 -4.85 -2.72 -28.78
C ARG A 50 -6.03 -2.22 -29.59
N SER A 51 -6.29 -0.91 -29.49
CA SER A 51 -7.44 -0.27 -30.14
C SER A 51 -7.32 -0.38 -31.67
N SER A 52 -6.09 -0.50 -32.16
CA SER A 52 -5.76 -0.65 -33.57
C SER A 52 -5.80 -2.10 -34.07
N LEU A 53 -5.53 -3.08 -33.22
CA LEU A 53 -5.46 -4.51 -33.54
C LEU A 53 -6.83 -5.18 -33.60
N LEU A 54 -7.81 -4.62 -32.88
CA LEU A 54 -9.21 -5.04 -32.89
C LEU A 54 -9.99 -4.55 -34.13
N GLY A 55 -9.43 -3.64 -34.92
CA GLY A 55 -9.98 -3.21 -36.21
C GLY A 55 -9.69 -4.20 -37.34
N ASN A 56 -10.62 -4.31 -38.31
CA ASN A 56 -10.47 -5.22 -39.46
C ASN A 56 -9.17 -4.97 -40.23
N ALA A 57 -8.44 -6.05 -40.50
CA ALA A 57 -7.02 -6.06 -40.89
C ALA A 57 -6.73 -5.76 -42.37
N SER A 58 -7.66 -5.17 -43.12
CA SER A 58 -7.44 -4.85 -44.55
C SER A 58 -6.63 -3.58 -44.79
N ASN A 59 -6.44 -2.74 -43.76
CA ASN A 59 -5.76 -1.46 -43.91
C ASN A 59 -4.25 -1.58 -43.65
N SER A 60 -3.43 -1.05 -44.57
CA SER A 60 -1.96 -1.00 -44.47
C SER A 60 -1.47 -0.38 -43.14
N THR A 61 -2.25 0.55 -42.59
CA THR A 61 -2.05 1.14 -41.26
C THR A 61 -2.07 0.12 -40.13
N VAL A 62 -2.94 -0.91 -40.19
CA VAL A 62 -3.02 -1.97 -39.17
C VAL A 62 -1.79 -2.88 -39.23
N ARG A 63 -1.29 -3.18 -40.44
CA ARG A 63 -0.04 -3.95 -40.63
C ARG A 63 1.17 -3.21 -40.09
N ALA A 64 1.29 -1.90 -40.38
CA ALA A 64 2.37 -1.07 -39.84
C ALA A 64 2.33 -1.01 -38.30
N ARG A 65 1.15 -0.83 -37.70
CA ARG A 65 0.98 -0.85 -36.24
C ARG A 65 1.32 -2.21 -35.62
N ARG A 66 0.96 -3.33 -36.27
CA ARG A 66 1.35 -4.69 -35.87
C ARG A 66 2.86 -4.88 -35.87
N LEU A 67 3.53 -4.47 -36.95
CA LEU A 67 4.98 -4.58 -37.07
C LEU A 67 5.70 -3.71 -36.02
N GLY A 68 5.19 -2.49 -35.80
CA GLY A 68 5.69 -1.58 -34.77
C GLY A 68 5.55 -2.18 -33.36
N ALA A 69 4.40 -2.77 -33.03
CA ALA A 69 4.18 -3.47 -31.76
C ALA A 69 5.12 -4.68 -31.59
N LYS A 70 5.35 -5.46 -32.66
CA LYS A 70 6.27 -6.61 -32.65
C LYS A 70 7.72 -6.18 -32.35
N ARG A 71 8.23 -5.15 -33.05
CA ARG A 71 9.59 -4.62 -32.82
C ARG A 71 9.74 -4.13 -31.38
N ARG A 72 8.76 -3.36 -30.92
CA ARG A 72 8.67 -2.84 -29.55
C ARG A 72 8.70 -3.96 -28.50
N LEU A 73 7.94 -5.04 -28.69
CA LEU A 73 7.97 -6.22 -27.81
C LEU A 73 9.36 -6.88 -27.78
N GLN A 74 10.02 -7.02 -28.94
CA GLN A 74 11.39 -7.55 -29.02
C GLN A 74 12.39 -6.68 -28.24
N GLU A 75 12.29 -5.36 -28.34
CA GLU A 75 13.12 -4.43 -27.57
C GLU A 75 12.92 -4.60 -26.05
N GLY A 76 11.67 -4.75 -25.59
CA GLY A 76 11.36 -5.01 -24.17
C GLY A 76 11.95 -6.32 -23.64
N LEU A 77 11.98 -7.36 -24.48
CA LEU A 77 12.54 -8.65 -24.11
C LEU A 77 14.07 -8.66 -24.08
N VAL A 78 14.71 -7.94 -25.00
CA VAL A 78 16.16 -7.68 -24.91
C VAL A 78 16.48 -6.97 -23.60
N GLN A 79 15.69 -5.97 -23.22
CA GLN A 79 15.85 -5.30 -21.92
C GLN A 79 15.64 -6.27 -20.75
N LEU A 80 14.60 -7.11 -20.78
CA LEU A 80 14.36 -8.10 -19.72
C LEU A 80 15.51 -9.11 -19.60
N ARG A 81 16.03 -9.60 -20.73
CA ARG A 81 17.20 -10.48 -20.77
C ARG A 81 18.42 -9.78 -20.17
N ASN A 82 18.74 -8.57 -20.60
CA ASN A 82 19.85 -7.79 -20.05
C ASN A 82 19.68 -7.56 -18.54
N LEU A 83 18.44 -7.45 -18.05
CA LEU A 83 18.14 -7.35 -16.62
C LEU A 83 18.37 -8.69 -15.89
N LEU A 84 18.04 -9.82 -16.51
CA LEU A 84 18.23 -11.16 -15.94
C LEU A 84 19.67 -11.70 -16.09
N GLU A 85 20.51 -11.11 -16.94
CA GLU A 85 21.93 -11.46 -17.05
C GLU A 85 22.73 -11.04 -15.80
N ALA A 86 22.25 -10.04 -15.05
CA ALA A 86 22.80 -9.72 -13.73
C ALA A 86 22.28 -10.71 -12.67
N PRO A 87 23.11 -11.17 -11.71
CA PRO A 87 22.68 -12.12 -10.68
C PRO A 87 21.44 -11.69 -9.91
N LEU A 88 20.36 -12.49 -9.94
CA LEU A 88 19.13 -12.24 -9.18
C LEU A 88 19.43 -12.10 -7.69
N ALA A 89 20.34 -12.91 -7.16
CA ALA A 89 20.80 -12.82 -5.78
C ALA A 89 21.38 -11.45 -5.43
N ARG A 90 22.13 -10.82 -6.34
CA ARG A 90 22.68 -9.46 -6.12
C ARG A 90 21.59 -8.40 -6.15
N ARG A 91 20.61 -8.55 -7.04
CA ARG A 91 19.51 -7.59 -7.19
C ARG A 91 18.51 -7.68 -6.05
N LEU A 92 18.20 -8.89 -5.59
CA LEU A 92 17.24 -9.16 -4.52
C LEU A 92 17.84 -9.12 -3.11
N ALA A 93 19.17 -8.94 -3.01
CA ALA A 93 19.85 -8.76 -1.74
C ALA A 93 19.28 -7.53 -1.00
N PRO A 94 19.03 -7.62 0.32
CA PRO A 94 18.46 -6.54 1.11
C PRO A 94 19.24 -5.22 1.00
N ALA A 95 20.57 -5.31 0.93
CA ALA A 95 21.48 -4.17 0.92
C ALA A 95 21.71 -3.51 -0.46
N ALA A 96 21.13 -4.04 -1.55
CA ALA A 96 21.33 -3.49 -2.89
C ALA A 96 20.36 -2.31 -3.16
N PRO A 97 20.85 -1.10 -3.52
CA PRO A 97 20.02 0.00 -4.00
C PRO A 97 19.22 -0.41 -5.25
N SER A 98 18.00 0.10 -5.40
CA SER A 98 16.92 -0.49 -6.19
C SER A 98 17.10 -0.48 -7.73
N ASP A 99 17.88 -1.40 -8.28
CA ASP A 99 17.75 -1.81 -9.70
C ASP A 99 16.44 -2.58 -9.98
N ALA A 100 15.70 -2.96 -8.93
CA ALA A 100 14.40 -3.65 -8.98
C ALA A 100 13.33 -2.90 -9.78
N ALA A 101 13.44 -1.56 -9.82
CA ALA A 101 12.55 -0.68 -10.54
C ALA A 101 12.45 -1.05 -12.04
N ALA A 102 13.60 -1.26 -12.70
CA ALA A 102 13.66 -1.54 -14.14
C ALA A 102 13.07 -2.91 -14.49
N PHE A 103 13.27 -3.86 -13.61
CA PHE A 103 12.78 -5.23 -13.72
C PHE A 103 11.26 -5.32 -13.75
N PHE A 104 10.56 -4.65 -12.82
CA PHE A 104 9.10 -4.69 -12.79
C PHE A 104 8.41 -3.92 -13.90
N ARG A 105 9.10 -2.91 -14.46
CA ARG A 105 8.58 -2.19 -15.61
C ARG A 105 8.55 -3.08 -16.86
N ALA A 106 9.51 -3.99 -17.01
CA ALA A 106 9.46 -5.03 -18.03
C ALA A 106 8.33 -6.05 -17.77
N ALA A 107 8.05 -6.37 -16.49
CA ALA A 107 6.95 -7.25 -16.11
C ALA A 107 5.56 -6.64 -16.35
N GLY A 108 5.36 -5.38 -15.97
CA GLY A 108 4.12 -4.64 -16.23
C GLY A 108 3.84 -4.44 -17.71
N LEU A 109 4.91 -4.28 -18.51
CA LEU A 109 4.83 -4.22 -19.96
C LEU A 109 4.32 -5.53 -20.57
N ALA A 110 4.84 -6.67 -20.13
CA ALA A 110 4.42 -7.97 -20.64
C ALA A 110 2.97 -8.30 -20.25
N GLU A 111 2.54 -7.93 -19.04
CA GLU A 111 1.14 -8.04 -18.64
C GLU A 111 0.22 -7.14 -19.48
N ALA A 112 0.66 -5.91 -19.79
CA ALA A 112 -0.04 -5.06 -20.74
C ALA A 112 -0.09 -5.69 -22.12
N ALA A 113 0.96 -6.36 -22.58
CA ALA A 113 1.03 -7.12 -23.84
C ALA A 113 0.04 -8.29 -23.88
N ARG A 114 -0.11 -9.03 -22.76
CA ARG A 114 -1.04 -10.15 -22.61
C ARG A 114 -2.50 -9.73 -22.80
N ARG A 115 -2.92 -8.60 -22.24
CA ARG A 115 -4.28 -8.05 -22.41
C ARG A 115 -4.61 -7.76 -23.90
N LEU A 116 -3.61 -7.83 -24.79
CA LEU A 116 -3.69 -7.59 -26.24
C LEU A 116 -3.60 -8.87 -27.07
N ALA A 117 -3.16 -9.98 -26.49
CA ALA A 117 -2.86 -11.24 -27.17
C ALA A 117 -4.09 -12.04 -27.67
N PRO A 118 -5.29 -12.01 -27.05
CA PRO A 118 -6.42 -12.86 -27.49
C PRO A 118 -6.82 -12.73 -28.97
N PRO A 119 -6.86 -11.55 -29.61
CA PRO A 119 -7.14 -11.46 -31.04
C PRO A 119 -5.96 -11.90 -31.94
N LEU A 120 -4.73 -11.92 -31.43
CA LEU A 120 -3.52 -12.29 -32.20
C LEU A 120 -3.26 -13.80 -32.23
N PHE A 121 -3.75 -14.56 -31.25
CA PHE A 121 -3.46 -15.98 -31.10
C PHE A 121 -4.74 -16.80 -30.86
N ARG A 122 -5.62 -16.89 -31.88
CA ARG A 122 -6.88 -17.67 -31.86
C ARG A 122 -6.71 -19.20 -31.80
N ARG A 123 -5.73 -19.75 -31.06
CA ARG A 123 -5.69 -21.20 -30.77
C ARG A 123 -6.26 -21.43 -29.38
N LYS A 124 -7.27 -22.32 -29.28
CA LYS A 124 -7.87 -22.74 -28.01
C LYS A 124 -6.79 -23.38 -27.11
N LEU A 125 -6.84 -23.06 -25.81
CA LEU A 125 -6.03 -23.71 -24.79
C LEU A 125 -6.20 -25.24 -24.82
N PRO A 126 -5.12 -26.03 -24.66
CA PRO A 126 -5.26 -27.42 -24.27
C PRO A 126 -5.95 -27.49 -22.90
N ARG A 127 -7.06 -28.23 -22.77
CA ARG A 127 -7.84 -28.38 -21.51
C ARG A 127 -6.99 -28.74 -20.28
N ARG A 128 -5.83 -29.40 -20.47
CA ARG A 128 -4.88 -29.72 -19.38
C ARG A 128 -4.28 -28.50 -18.69
N ALA A 129 -4.13 -27.38 -19.39
CA ALA A 129 -3.59 -26.15 -18.80
C ALA A 129 -4.60 -25.46 -17.85
N GLU A 130 -5.89 -25.72 -17.98
CA GLU A 130 -6.94 -25.02 -17.21
C GLU A 130 -7.14 -25.59 -15.80
N GLY A 131 -7.16 -26.93 -15.65
CA GLY A 131 -7.18 -27.58 -14.32
C GLY A 131 -5.88 -27.35 -13.54
N TRP A 132 -4.75 -27.32 -14.24
CA TRP A 132 -3.46 -26.93 -13.67
C TRP A 132 -3.47 -25.49 -13.15
N TRP A 133 -4.09 -24.56 -13.90
CA TRP A 133 -4.18 -23.14 -13.53
C TRP A 133 -4.95 -22.89 -12.24
N GLN A 134 -6.05 -23.62 -12.02
CA GLN A 134 -6.83 -23.57 -10.79
C GLN A 134 -5.97 -23.99 -9.58
N THR A 135 -5.22 -25.08 -9.72
CA THR A 135 -4.36 -25.65 -8.66
C THR A 135 -3.25 -24.67 -8.25
N LEU A 136 -2.59 -24.06 -9.23
CA LEU A 136 -1.49 -23.13 -8.98
C LEU A 136 -1.98 -21.81 -8.38
N LYS A 137 -3.13 -21.29 -8.84
CA LYS A 137 -3.78 -20.14 -8.19
C LYS A 137 -4.14 -20.41 -6.74
N GLN A 138 -4.66 -21.60 -6.46
CA GLN A 138 -5.01 -22.03 -5.12
C GLN A 138 -3.75 -22.11 -4.24
N HIS A 139 -2.67 -22.76 -4.69
CA HIS A 139 -1.41 -22.80 -3.93
C HIS A 139 -0.74 -21.44 -3.75
N LEU A 140 -0.78 -20.56 -4.75
CA LEU A 140 -0.27 -19.19 -4.62
C LEU A 140 -1.15 -18.33 -3.68
N GLY A 141 -2.41 -18.71 -3.45
CA GLY A 141 -3.32 -18.03 -2.54
C GLY A 141 -3.27 -18.54 -1.10
N ASP A 142 -2.89 -19.81 -0.89
CA ASP A 142 -3.10 -20.53 0.37
C ASP A 142 -1.84 -20.63 1.27
N ASP A 143 -0.77 -19.87 1.01
CA ASP A 143 0.52 -19.92 1.76
C ASP A 143 1.18 -21.32 1.88
N THR A 144 0.68 -22.34 1.18
CA THR A 144 1.18 -23.72 1.25
C THR A 144 2.47 -23.91 0.43
N PRO A 145 3.53 -24.52 0.99
CA PRO A 145 4.78 -24.78 0.26
C PRO A 145 4.56 -25.69 -0.96
N LEU A 146 5.11 -25.29 -2.11
CA LEU A 146 5.17 -26.14 -3.31
C LEU A 146 6.28 -27.19 -3.16
N ALA A 147 5.94 -28.47 -3.24
CA ALA A 147 6.93 -29.55 -3.28
C ALA A 147 7.84 -29.40 -4.52
N LEU A 148 9.15 -29.37 -4.30
CA LEU A 148 10.16 -29.37 -5.36
C LEU A 148 10.39 -30.82 -5.80
N ASP A 149 10.23 -31.11 -7.10
CA ASP A 149 10.72 -32.37 -7.69
C ASP A 149 12.22 -32.22 -7.95
N ASP A 150 13.07 -33.04 -7.32
CA ASP A 150 14.53 -32.87 -7.27
C ASP A 150 15.28 -33.47 -8.46
N ARG A 151 14.60 -33.80 -9.56
CA ARG A 151 15.26 -34.34 -10.76
C ARG A 151 16.08 -33.26 -11.48
N GLU A 152 17.41 -33.34 -11.38
CA GLU A 152 18.40 -32.41 -11.97
C GLU A 152 18.35 -32.26 -13.49
N SER A 153 17.60 -33.11 -14.21
CA SER A 153 17.52 -33.10 -15.68
C SER A 153 16.22 -32.52 -16.24
N ALA A 154 15.41 -31.85 -15.42
CA ALA A 154 14.15 -31.28 -15.90
C ALA A 154 14.43 -30.19 -16.97
N PRO A 155 13.71 -30.19 -18.11
CA PRO A 155 13.83 -29.12 -19.09
C PRO A 155 13.59 -27.76 -18.43
N CYS A 156 14.23 -26.72 -18.95
CA CYS A 156 14.01 -25.36 -18.47
C CYS A 156 12.53 -24.99 -18.66
N THR A 157 11.80 -24.86 -17.55
CA THR A 157 10.38 -24.55 -17.55
C THR A 157 10.09 -23.34 -16.66
N ALA A 158 9.08 -22.55 -17.05
CA ALA A 158 8.59 -21.45 -16.21
C ALA A 158 8.13 -21.96 -14.84
N LEU A 159 7.58 -23.18 -14.79
CA LEU A 159 7.17 -23.85 -13.57
C LEU A 159 8.34 -24.17 -12.63
N ARG A 160 9.47 -24.67 -13.14
CA ARG A 160 10.60 -24.95 -12.24
C ARG A 160 11.19 -23.65 -11.68
N ALA A 161 11.31 -22.61 -12.51
CA ALA A 161 11.64 -21.28 -12.01
C ALA A 161 10.65 -20.87 -10.93
N ALA A 162 9.34 -21.01 -11.16
CA ALA A 162 8.31 -20.68 -10.18
C ALA A 162 8.50 -21.31 -8.80
N GLN A 163 8.67 -22.63 -8.78
CA GLN A 163 8.77 -23.38 -7.54
C GLN A 163 10.03 -22.98 -6.76
N LEU A 164 11.15 -22.78 -7.45
CA LEU A 164 12.40 -22.34 -6.83
C LEU A 164 12.27 -20.94 -6.21
N LEU A 165 11.55 -20.04 -6.89
CA LEU A 165 11.28 -18.70 -6.41
C LEU A 165 10.35 -18.69 -5.19
N ALA A 166 9.28 -19.49 -5.23
CA ALA A 166 8.37 -19.67 -4.09
C ALA A 166 9.08 -20.29 -2.88
N ALA A 167 9.96 -21.28 -3.09
CA ALA A 167 10.77 -21.87 -2.02
C ALA A 167 11.74 -20.85 -1.39
N ALA A 168 12.35 -19.99 -2.22
CA ALA A 168 13.21 -18.92 -1.72
C ALA A 168 12.41 -17.90 -0.88
N GLU A 169 11.17 -17.60 -1.26
CA GLU A 169 10.28 -16.70 -0.53
C GLU A 169 9.82 -17.30 0.80
N ALA A 170 9.39 -18.57 0.82
CA ALA A 170 8.99 -19.27 2.04
C ALA A 170 10.13 -19.26 3.08
N LEU A 171 11.36 -19.61 2.67
CA LEU A 171 12.54 -19.55 3.54
C LEU A 171 12.81 -18.13 4.06
N ARG A 172 12.61 -17.09 3.24
CA ARG A 172 12.74 -15.68 3.68
C ARG A 172 11.65 -15.25 4.65
N ALA A 173 10.45 -15.81 4.54
CA ALA A 173 9.31 -15.48 5.38
C ALA A 173 9.43 -16.11 6.78
N GLU A 174 9.87 -17.38 6.82
CA GLU A 174 10.05 -18.20 8.03
C GLU A 174 11.29 -17.81 8.83
N SER A 175 12.39 -17.55 8.14
CA SER A 175 13.63 -17.20 8.83
C SER A 175 13.49 -15.83 9.50
N THR A 176 14.01 -15.73 10.72
CA THR A 176 14.35 -14.44 11.34
C THR A 176 15.56 -13.83 10.67
N LEU A 177 15.77 -14.08 9.36
CA LEU A 177 16.87 -13.57 8.55
C LEU A 177 16.86 -12.05 8.72
N SER A 178 17.64 -11.63 9.72
CA SER A 178 18.31 -10.36 9.73
C SER A 178 19.04 -10.28 8.41
N LEU A 179 19.29 -9.07 7.98
CA LEU A 179 19.68 -8.67 6.62
C LEU A 179 20.97 -9.34 6.09
N ASP A 180 21.57 -10.21 6.90
CA ASP A 180 22.74 -11.01 6.63
C ASP A 180 22.40 -12.33 5.92
N TRP A 181 22.61 -12.32 4.60
CA TRP A 181 22.53 -13.54 3.80
C TRP A 181 23.75 -14.46 4.00
N SER A 182 24.74 -14.12 4.84
CA SER A 182 25.93 -14.96 5.05
C SER A 182 25.61 -16.29 5.74
N CYS A 183 24.55 -16.37 6.54
CA CYS A 183 24.16 -17.57 7.28
C CYS A 183 23.65 -18.72 6.37
N ALA A 184 23.36 -19.88 6.97
CA ALA A 184 22.94 -21.08 6.23
C ALA A 184 21.67 -20.86 5.40
N ASP A 185 20.63 -20.26 5.99
CA ASP A 185 19.38 -19.95 5.30
C ASP A 185 19.61 -18.93 4.18
N GLY A 186 20.43 -17.91 4.42
CA GLY A 186 20.80 -16.92 3.42
C GLY A 186 21.57 -17.52 2.24
N ARG A 187 22.46 -18.48 2.48
CA ARG A 187 23.11 -19.28 1.42
C ARG A 187 22.07 -20.07 0.62
N ARG A 188 21.12 -20.73 1.30
CA ARG A 188 20.08 -21.52 0.64
C ARG A 188 19.17 -20.66 -0.23
N VAL A 189 18.77 -19.49 0.25
CA VAL A 189 18.00 -18.50 -0.54
C VAL A 189 18.78 -18.10 -1.79
N ARG A 190 20.09 -17.82 -1.68
CA ARG A 190 20.93 -17.50 -2.85
C ARG A 190 20.97 -18.65 -3.86
N GLU A 191 21.14 -19.89 -3.40
CA GLU A 191 21.15 -21.07 -4.27
C GLU A 191 19.84 -21.21 -5.07
N LEU A 192 18.70 -21.06 -4.39
CA LEU A 192 17.37 -21.13 -5.01
C LEU A 192 17.16 -20.01 -6.03
N LEU A 193 17.55 -18.77 -5.71
CA LEU A 193 17.48 -17.65 -6.64
C LEU A 193 18.39 -17.84 -7.86
N THR A 194 19.61 -18.33 -7.66
CA THR A 194 20.54 -18.64 -8.76
C THR A 194 20.03 -19.79 -9.63
N ALA A 195 19.44 -20.82 -9.04
CA ALA A 195 18.81 -21.91 -9.79
C ALA A 195 17.63 -21.39 -10.63
N ALA A 196 16.75 -20.59 -10.04
CA ALA A 196 15.63 -20.01 -10.76
C ALA A 196 16.07 -19.07 -11.90
N GLN A 197 17.11 -18.24 -11.67
CA GLN A 197 17.70 -17.40 -12.70
C GLN A 197 18.19 -18.22 -13.89
N ARG A 198 18.86 -19.35 -13.65
CA ARG A 198 19.32 -20.25 -14.72
C ARG A 198 18.15 -20.77 -15.55
N HIS A 199 17.05 -21.19 -14.92
CA HIS A 199 15.85 -21.62 -15.64
C HIS A 199 15.24 -20.48 -16.47
N LEU A 200 15.16 -19.26 -15.93
CA LEU A 200 14.65 -18.09 -16.65
C LEU A 200 15.52 -17.70 -17.85
N LEU A 201 16.85 -17.65 -17.67
CA LEU A 201 17.78 -17.37 -18.75
C LEU A 201 17.73 -18.43 -19.84
N CYS A 202 17.60 -19.70 -19.46
CA CYS A 202 17.45 -20.80 -20.39
C CYS A 202 16.13 -20.70 -21.20
N LEU A 203 15.01 -20.36 -20.56
CA LEU A 203 13.74 -20.08 -21.24
C LEU A 203 13.85 -18.94 -22.25
N LEU A 204 14.59 -17.88 -21.91
CA LEU A 204 14.81 -16.72 -22.78
C LEU A 204 15.83 -16.97 -23.90
N SER A 205 16.68 -18.00 -23.75
CA SER A 205 17.72 -18.35 -24.73
C SER A 205 17.28 -19.44 -25.70
N GLY A 206 16.25 -20.23 -25.37
CA GLY A 206 15.72 -21.27 -26.24
C GLY A 206 14.85 -20.72 -27.38
N ASP A 207 14.78 -21.47 -28.48
CA ASP A 207 13.83 -21.29 -29.61
C ASP A 207 12.37 -21.60 -29.21
N VAL A 208 12.02 -21.38 -27.94
CA VAL A 208 10.68 -21.65 -27.41
C VAL A 208 9.72 -20.70 -28.11
N SER A 209 8.81 -21.28 -28.89
CA SER A 209 7.87 -20.50 -29.68
C SER A 209 7.08 -19.55 -28.78
N TRP A 210 7.11 -18.26 -29.12
CA TRP A 210 6.37 -17.13 -28.54
C TRP A 210 4.98 -17.43 -27.96
N PRO A 211 4.15 -18.32 -28.54
CA PRO A 211 2.85 -18.66 -27.97
C PRO A 211 2.88 -19.44 -26.65
N LEU A 212 4.00 -20.08 -26.27
CA LEU A 212 4.10 -20.73 -24.96
C LEU A 212 4.51 -19.72 -23.88
N LEU A 213 5.48 -18.85 -24.19
CA LEU A 213 5.85 -17.72 -23.33
C LEU A 213 4.66 -16.80 -23.10
N LEU A 214 3.98 -16.28 -24.13
CA LEU A 214 2.84 -15.34 -23.97
C LEU A 214 1.65 -15.89 -23.15
N TRP A 215 1.55 -17.22 -22.98
CA TRP A 215 0.50 -17.86 -22.18
C TRP A 215 0.98 -18.30 -20.79
N GLU A 216 2.26 -18.67 -20.62
CA GLU A 216 2.92 -18.92 -19.32
C GLU A 216 3.49 -17.64 -18.66
N GLU A 217 3.51 -16.51 -19.38
CA GLU A 217 4.11 -15.21 -19.00
C GLU A 217 3.46 -14.60 -17.76
N VAL A 218 2.17 -14.85 -17.56
CA VAL A 218 1.43 -14.44 -16.35
C VAL A 218 2.15 -14.98 -15.12
N LEU A 219 2.61 -16.22 -15.19
CA LEU A 219 3.24 -16.88 -14.06
C LEU A 219 4.62 -16.29 -13.79
N VAL A 220 5.49 -16.28 -14.80
CA VAL A 220 6.87 -15.78 -14.65
C VAL A 220 6.84 -14.34 -14.13
N PHE A 221 6.01 -13.48 -14.68
CA PHE A 221 5.96 -12.10 -14.20
C PHE A 221 5.29 -11.96 -12.84
N HIS A 222 4.28 -12.75 -12.47
CA HIS A 222 3.77 -12.76 -11.09
C HIS A 222 4.77 -13.30 -10.09
N LEU A 223 5.56 -14.30 -10.46
CA LEU A 223 6.61 -14.87 -9.62
C LEU A 223 7.78 -13.94 -9.45
N LEU A 224 8.26 -13.38 -10.56
CA LEU A 224 9.27 -12.33 -10.54
C LEU A 224 8.77 -11.10 -9.77
N ASP A 225 7.47 -10.83 -9.84
CA ASP A 225 6.84 -9.81 -9.04
C ASP A 225 6.86 -10.13 -7.54
N ARG A 226 6.50 -11.35 -7.16
CA ARG A 226 6.57 -11.86 -5.77
C ARG A 226 7.99 -11.92 -5.22
N LEU A 227 8.98 -12.25 -6.03
CA LEU A 227 10.37 -12.29 -5.59
C LEU A 227 10.92 -10.97 -5.08
N ASP A 228 10.47 -9.87 -5.69
CA ASP A 228 10.83 -8.53 -5.22
C ASP A 228 9.69 -7.89 -4.42
N CYS A 229 8.66 -8.67 -4.04
CA CYS A 229 7.92 -8.43 -2.81
C CYS A 229 8.80 -8.75 -1.59
N ARG A 230 9.94 -8.03 -1.51
CA ARG A 230 10.81 -8.09 -0.33
C ARG A 230 9.94 -7.84 0.87
N VAL A 231 9.99 -8.78 1.79
CA VAL A 231 9.36 -8.67 3.09
C VAL A 231 10.08 -7.61 3.91
N TRP A 232 11.29 -7.18 3.54
CA TRP A 232 12.02 -6.08 4.16
C TRP A 232 12.50 -5.08 3.12
N ALA A 233 12.30 -3.79 3.37
CA ALA A 233 12.82 -2.70 2.55
C ALA A 233 13.45 -1.62 3.44
N PRO A 234 14.58 -1.02 3.00
CA PRO A 234 15.14 0.12 3.71
C PRO A 234 14.26 1.35 3.48
N VAL A 235 14.11 2.16 4.53
CA VAL A 235 13.40 3.44 4.51
C VAL A 235 14.35 4.54 4.93
N GLU A 236 14.39 5.63 4.16
CA GLU A 236 15.19 6.81 4.46
C GLU A 236 14.48 7.66 5.52
N VAL A 237 15.02 7.67 6.75
CA VAL A 237 14.48 8.43 7.88
C VAL A 237 15.40 9.55 8.38
N GLY A 238 16.51 9.84 7.66
CA GLY A 238 17.47 10.87 8.04
C GLY A 238 18.47 10.46 9.13
N GLY A 239 18.70 9.15 9.31
CA GLY A 239 19.57 8.59 10.34
C GLY A 239 20.09 7.19 9.96
N PRO A 240 20.32 6.28 10.93
CA PRO A 240 20.72 4.91 10.62
C PRO A 240 19.67 4.19 9.75
N PRO A 241 20.06 3.13 9.02
CA PRO A 241 19.13 2.40 8.16
C PRO A 241 17.92 1.91 8.94
N PHE A 242 16.72 2.35 8.53
CA PHE A 242 15.46 1.88 9.11
C PHE A 242 14.87 0.81 8.20
N TRP A 243 14.54 -0.37 8.73
CA TRP A 243 14.04 -1.47 7.92
C TRP A 243 12.57 -1.71 8.17
N MET A 244 11.76 -1.58 7.13
CA MET A 244 10.32 -1.78 7.21
C MET A 244 9.94 -3.16 6.70
N ARG A 245 9.17 -3.90 7.51
CA ARG A 245 8.57 -5.17 7.07
C ARG A 245 7.33 -4.89 6.24
N LEU A 246 7.25 -5.52 5.07
CA LEU A 246 6.22 -5.31 4.06
C LEU A 246 5.45 -6.60 3.79
N LEU A 247 4.24 -6.47 3.27
CA LEU A 247 3.47 -7.63 2.80
C LEU A 247 4.15 -8.29 1.60
N PRO A 248 4.21 -9.63 1.51
CA PRO A 248 4.74 -10.34 0.34
C PRO A 248 3.84 -10.20 -0.90
N SER A 249 2.69 -9.54 -0.78
CA SER A 249 1.76 -9.27 -1.87
C SER A 249 1.84 -7.83 -2.37
N ARG A 250 1.17 -7.57 -3.50
CA ARG A 250 0.92 -6.21 -3.98
C ARG A 250 -0.02 -5.51 -3.01
N ASN A 251 0.48 -4.43 -2.44
CA ASN A 251 -0.27 -3.52 -1.59
C ASN A 251 0.25 -2.10 -1.88
N VAL A 252 -0.64 -1.10 -1.90
CA VAL A 252 -0.27 0.29 -2.27
C VAL A 252 0.90 0.79 -1.44
N GLU A 253 0.83 0.60 -0.13
CA GLU A 253 1.84 1.05 0.80
C GLU A 253 3.13 0.23 0.68
N ALA A 254 3.04 -1.10 0.57
CA ALA A 254 4.22 -1.94 0.35
C ALA A 254 4.97 -1.56 -0.95
N ASN A 255 4.23 -1.27 -2.01
CA ASN A 255 4.78 -0.85 -3.29
C ASN A 255 5.38 0.55 -3.21
N TYR A 256 4.72 1.48 -2.51
CA TYR A 256 5.26 2.80 -2.24
C TYR A 256 6.61 2.70 -1.52
N VAL A 257 6.69 1.91 -0.43
CA VAL A 257 7.93 1.80 0.35
C VAL A 257 9.06 1.20 -0.47
N ARG A 258 8.82 0.11 -1.22
CA ARG A 258 9.83 -0.49 -2.12
C ARG A 258 10.34 0.48 -3.17
N GLY A 259 9.47 1.35 -3.65
CA GLY A 259 9.74 2.23 -4.77
C GLY A 259 10.34 3.57 -4.42
N ALA A 260 9.75 4.21 -3.42
CA ALA A 260 10.13 5.53 -2.94
C ALA A 260 11.25 5.47 -1.89
N GLY A 261 11.45 4.32 -1.24
CA GLY A 261 12.34 4.22 -0.08
C GLY A 261 11.86 5.07 1.10
N GLY A 262 10.56 5.37 1.16
CA GLY A 262 9.96 6.28 2.13
C GLY A 262 8.67 5.70 2.70
N PHE A 263 8.22 6.23 3.84
CA PHE A 263 6.92 5.85 4.41
C PHE A 263 5.76 6.34 3.54
N HIS A 264 4.76 5.50 3.29
CA HIS A 264 3.54 5.94 2.62
C HIS A 264 2.70 6.75 3.60
N CYS A 265 2.84 8.07 3.54
CA CYS A 265 2.12 8.98 4.40
C CYS A 265 1.84 10.28 3.65
N ASP A 266 0.58 10.72 3.65
CA ASP A 266 0.16 11.90 2.90
C ASP A 266 0.85 13.17 3.43
N GLN A 267 1.13 14.11 2.52
CA GLN A 267 1.89 15.30 2.85
C GLN A 267 1.14 16.22 3.83
N ALA A 268 -0.20 16.25 3.77
CA ALA A 268 -1.01 17.10 4.64
C ALA A 268 -0.83 16.69 6.11
N PHE A 269 -0.88 15.39 6.41
CA PHE A 269 -0.64 14.88 7.75
C PHE A 269 0.79 15.05 8.22
N ARG A 270 1.79 14.84 7.35
CA ARG A 270 3.20 15.09 7.70
C ARG A 270 3.39 16.54 8.17
N SER A 271 2.89 17.50 7.39
CA SER A 271 2.93 18.91 7.78
C SER A 271 2.10 19.19 9.05
N PHE A 272 1.01 18.46 9.25
CA PHE A 272 0.15 18.62 10.43
C PHE A 272 0.85 18.22 11.74
N VAL A 273 1.64 17.14 11.71
CA VAL A 273 2.34 16.62 12.90
C VAL A 273 3.69 17.29 13.16
N GLU A 274 4.32 17.92 12.16
CA GLU A 274 5.63 18.59 12.33
C GLU A 274 5.64 19.67 13.43
N ALA A 275 4.49 20.28 13.74
CA ALA A 275 4.36 21.25 14.82
C ALA A 275 4.36 20.61 16.23
N GLU A 276 4.19 19.30 16.34
CA GLU A 276 4.06 18.58 17.61
C GLU A 276 5.42 18.13 18.14
N LYS A 277 5.67 18.35 19.44
CA LYS A 277 6.95 17.91 20.04
C LYS A 277 6.94 16.44 20.44
N SER A 278 5.80 15.93 20.93
CA SER A 278 5.71 14.61 21.53
C SER A 278 4.27 14.09 21.55
N PRO A 279 3.60 13.92 20.39
CA PRO A 279 2.21 13.53 20.36
C PRO A 279 2.01 12.08 20.84
N LEU A 280 0.84 11.79 21.40
CA LEU A 280 0.31 10.44 21.43
C LEU A 280 -0.56 10.25 20.19
N LEU A 281 -0.04 9.51 19.22
CA LEU A 281 -0.77 9.19 17.99
C LEU A 281 -1.68 7.97 18.23
N VAL A 282 -2.95 8.09 17.88
CA VAL A 282 -3.83 6.93 17.71
C VAL A 282 -4.21 6.86 16.23
N GLU A 283 -3.76 5.83 15.51
CA GLU A 283 -4.03 5.65 14.09
C GLU A 283 -4.97 4.45 13.88
N VAL A 284 -6.14 4.68 13.28
CA VAL A 284 -7.10 3.63 12.91
C VAL A 284 -7.03 3.38 11.40
N GLY A 285 -6.82 2.12 11.02
CA GLY A 285 -6.53 1.74 9.64
C GLY A 285 -5.06 1.98 9.30
N ALA A 286 -4.17 1.58 10.21
CA ALA A 286 -2.74 1.88 10.10
C ALA A 286 -2.06 1.16 8.92
N SER A 287 -2.61 0.07 8.40
CA SER A 287 -2.02 -0.77 7.36
C SER A 287 -0.59 -1.20 7.76
N LEU A 288 0.45 -0.79 7.03
CA LEU A 288 1.85 -1.08 7.40
C LEU A 288 2.45 0.01 8.29
N GLY A 289 1.64 0.97 8.73
CA GLY A 289 1.99 1.99 9.71
C GLY A 289 2.81 3.14 9.14
N GLY A 290 2.77 3.42 7.83
CA GLY A 290 3.59 4.46 7.22
C GLY A 290 3.51 5.82 7.94
N CYS A 291 2.33 6.27 8.32
CA CYS A 291 2.19 7.50 9.09
C CYS A 291 2.59 7.37 10.56
N THR A 292 2.21 6.28 11.23
CA THR A 292 2.71 5.95 12.57
C THR A 292 4.23 5.96 12.66
N LEU A 293 4.90 5.25 11.75
CA LEU A 293 6.35 5.14 11.69
C LEU A 293 6.99 6.48 11.32
N HIS A 294 6.37 7.28 10.45
CA HIS A 294 6.81 8.64 10.18
C HIS A 294 6.85 9.49 11.45
N VAL A 295 5.79 9.46 12.27
CA VAL A 295 5.74 10.21 13.53
C VAL A 295 6.79 9.71 14.51
N LEU A 296 6.87 8.39 14.73
CA LEU A 296 7.77 7.82 15.74
C LEU A 296 9.25 8.01 15.41
N THR A 297 9.61 8.06 14.12
CA THR A 297 10.99 8.27 13.67
C THR A 297 11.39 9.74 13.65
N ARG A 298 10.44 10.66 13.43
CA ARG A 298 10.67 12.13 13.46
C ARG A 298 10.63 12.71 14.86
N HIS A 299 9.85 12.11 15.77
CA HIS A 299 9.59 12.63 17.11
C HIS A 299 9.99 11.59 18.18
N PRO A 300 11.21 11.66 18.74
CA PRO A 300 11.70 10.66 19.70
C PRO A 300 10.87 10.52 20.98
N GLY A 301 10.12 11.55 21.38
CA GLY A 301 9.20 11.50 22.52
C GLY A 301 7.80 10.95 22.19
N ALA A 302 7.45 10.83 20.90
CA ALA A 302 6.14 10.38 20.50
C ALA A 302 5.89 8.91 20.89
N ARG A 303 4.62 8.62 21.19
CA ARG A 303 4.10 7.26 21.36
C ARG A 303 2.96 7.07 20.36
N ALA A 304 2.71 5.83 19.98
CA ALA A 304 1.64 5.53 19.04
C ALA A 304 0.88 4.25 19.40
N VAL A 305 -0.40 4.26 19.06
CA VAL A 305 -1.30 3.11 19.06
C VAL A 305 -1.81 2.97 17.63
N ALA A 306 -1.36 1.93 16.94
CA ALA A 306 -1.75 1.63 15.57
C ALA A 306 -2.78 0.49 15.58
N ILE A 307 -3.98 0.76 15.10
CA ILE A 307 -5.06 -0.21 15.00
C ILE A 307 -5.17 -0.64 13.54
N GLU A 308 -4.95 -1.94 13.29
CA GLU A 308 -4.99 -2.53 11.96
C GLU A 308 -5.69 -3.89 12.00
N PRO A 309 -6.86 -4.05 11.36
CA PRO A 309 -7.59 -5.32 11.37
C PRO A 309 -6.95 -6.42 10.52
N TYR A 310 -6.21 -6.08 9.46
CA TYR A 310 -5.59 -7.07 8.60
C TYR A 310 -4.33 -7.64 9.24
N ARG A 311 -4.47 -8.81 9.86
CA ARG A 311 -3.41 -9.51 10.61
C ARG A 311 -2.04 -9.51 9.94
N PRO A 312 -1.87 -9.83 8.64
CA PRO A 312 -0.55 -9.77 8.00
C PRO A 312 0.09 -8.38 8.04
N ALA A 313 -0.69 -7.30 7.90
CA ALA A 313 -0.18 -5.93 7.98
C ALA A 313 0.13 -5.53 9.43
N ALA A 314 -0.75 -5.87 10.38
CA ALA A 314 -0.50 -5.65 11.81
C ALA A 314 0.77 -6.36 12.28
N MET A 315 0.98 -7.63 11.87
CA MET A 315 2.19 -8.38 12.16
C MET A 315 3.44 -7.77 11.52
N ALA A 316 3.34 -7.30 10.27
CA ALA A 316 4.44 -6.59 9.61
C ALA A 316 4.79 -5.28 10.34
N LEU A 317 3.80 -4.54 10.82
CA LEU A 317 4.03 -3.33 11.62
C LEU A 317 4.70 -3.66 12.97
N LYS A 318 4.24 -4.70 13.68
CA LYS A 318 4.88 -5.19 14.93
C LYS A 318 6.35 -5.54 14.71
N ARG A 319 6.67 -6.26 13.63
CA ARG A 319 8.07 -6.59 13.27
C ARG A 319 8.88 -5.36 12.87
N THR A 320 8.27 -4.39 12.19
CA THR A 320 8.93 -3.13 11.89
C THR A 320 9.28 -2.36 13.16
N ALA A 321 8.43 -2.43 14.19
CA ALA A 321 8.68 -1.79 15.48
C ALA A 321 9.94 -2.32 16.20
N GLU A 322 10.43 -3.51 15.86
CA GLU A 322 11.67 -4.09 16.40
C GLU A 322 12.91 -3.23 16.06
N ASN A 323 12.80 -2.26 15.15
CA ASN A 323 13.80 -1.21 14.88
C ASN A 323 13.89 -0.16 16.01
N GLY A 324 13.81 -0.57 17.28
CA GLY A 324 13.90 0.31 18.43
C GLY A 324 12.68 1.21 18.66
N LEU A 325 11.49 0.79 18.20
CA LEU A 325 10.22 1.47 18.42
C LEU A 325 9.23 0.65 19.26
N ALA A 326 9.56 -0.60 19.62
CA ALA A 326 8.64 -1.53 20.27
C ALA A 326 8.13 -1.05 21.65
N ASP A 327 8.90 -0.21 22.33
CA ASP A 327 8.53 0.44 23.60
C ASP A 327 7.59 1.64 23.41
N ARG A 328 7.54 2.22 22.21
CA ARG A 328 6.76 3.41 21.86
C ARG A 328 5.57 3.14 20.94
N LEU A 329 5.46 1.93 20.39
CA LEU A 329 4.42 1.52 19.45
C LEU A 329 3.63 0.33 19.98
N GLN A 330 2.36 0.55 20.28
CA GLN A 330 1.38 -0.51 20.50
C GLN A 330 0.63 -0.80 19.19
N VAL A 331 0.58 -2.07 18.77
CA VAL A 331 -0.21 -2.48 17.60
C VAL A 331 -1.40 -3.34 18.05
N VAL A 332 -2.60 -2.89 17.73
CA VAL A 332 -3.87 -3.56 18.05
C VAL A 332 -4.45 -4.16 16.79
N GLU A 333 -4.66 -5.48 16.79
CA GLU A 333 -5.27 -6.21 15.68
C GLU A 333 -6.79 -6.25 15.88
N ALA A 334 -7.49 -5.21 15.43
CA ALA A 334 -8.94 -5.11 15.55
C ALA A 334 -9.54 -4.18 14.49
N PHE A 335 -10.81 -4.38 14.19
CA PHE A 335 -11.64 -3.38 13.55
C PHE A 335 -12.13 -2.37 14.59
N VAL A 336 -12.41 -1.15 14.15
CA VAL A 336 -13.03 -0.12 15.01
C VAL A 336 -14.37 0.29 14.42
N SER A 337 -15.41 0.31 15.26
CA SER A 337 -16.75 0.76 14.89
C SER A 337 -17.48 1.32 16.12
N ASP A 338 -18.62 1.95 15.89
CA ASP A 338 -19.58 2.42 16.91
C ASP A 338 -20.33 1.31 17.65
N GLN A 339 -20.18 0.05 17.23
CA GLN A 339 -20.76 -1.11 17.90
C GLN A 339 -19.67 -2.17 18.08
N PRO A 340 -19.30 -2.53 19.33
CA PRO A 340 -18.36 -3.60 19.59
C PRO A 340 -19.00 -4.95 19.27
N GLY A 341 -18.17 -5.95 18.96
CA GLY A 341 -18.66 -7.30 18.71
C GLY A 341 -17.71 -8.16 17.90
N ALA A 342 -18.13 -9.41 17.67
CA ALA A 342 -17.45 -10.29 16.75
C ALA A 342 -17.95 -10.04 15.32
N CYS A 343 -17.02 -10.01 14.38
CA CYS A 343 -17.32 -9.80 12.97
C CYS A 343 -17.07 -11.05 12.15
N ARG A 344 -17.73 -11.16 10.99
CA ARG A 344 -17.25 -12.00 9.91
C ARG A 344 -16.65 -11.09 8.85
N MET A 345 -15.46 -11.46 8.44
CA MET A 345 -14.72 -10.78 7.40
C MET A 345 -15.06 -11.44 6.06
N SER A 346 -15.72 -10.73 5.16
CA SER A 346 -15.77 -11.12 3.75
C SER A 346 -14.91 -10.15 2.94
N SER A 347 -13.87 -10.67 2.28
CA SER A 347 -13.20 -9.91 1.23
C SER A 347 -14.06 -10.02 -0.01
N GLN A 348 -14.82 -8.98 -0.34
CA GLN A 348 -15.30 -8.88 -1.71
C GLN A 348 -14.06 -8.61 -2.56
N GLN A 349 -13.58 -9.61 -3.29
CA GLN A 349 -12.62 -9.39 -4.36
C GLN A 349 -13.30 -8.49 -5.39
N ALA A 350 -13.13 -7.17 -5.25
CA ALA A 350 -13.43 -6.23 -6.32
C ALA A 350 -12.60 -6.70 -7.53
N GLY A 351 -13.30 -7.08 -8.61
CA GLY A 351 -12.77 -7.99 -9.62
C GLY A 351 -11.44 -7.58 -10.23
N GLN A 352 -10.61 -8.57 -10.58
CA GLN A 352 -9.42 -8.57 -11.47
C GLN A 352 -8.36 -7.45 -11.36
N ASP A 353 -8.54 -6.41 -10.56
CA ASP A 353 -7.57 -5.34 -10.41
C ASP A 353 -6.59 -5.66 -9.28
N TRP A 354 -5.33 -5.71 -9.68
CA TRP A 354 -4.20 -6.35 -9.02
C TRP A 354 -3.68 -5.60 -7.78
N VAL A 355 -4.43 -4.60 -7.31
CA VAL A 355 -4.20 -3.84 -6.09
C VAL A 355 -5.44 -4.08 -5.24
N VAL A 356 -5.37 -5.10 -4.40
CA VAL A 356 -6.50 -5.50 -3.57
C VAL A 356 -6.59 -4.52 -2.40
N HIS A 357 -7.38 -3.47 -2.55
CA HIS A 357 -7.99 -2.85 -1.39
C HIS A 357 -9.05 -3.83 -0.89
N GLN A 358 -8.83 -4.38 0.30
CA GLN A 358 -9.80 -5.30 0.88
C GLN A 358 -11.01 -4.48 1.32
N ASN A 359 -12.06 -4.49 0.49
CA ASN A 359 -13.35 -3.95 0.86
C ASN A 359 -13.95 -4.88 1.93
N TRP A 360 -13.72 -4.53 3.19
CA TRP A 360 -14.23 -5.28 4.32
C TRP A 360 -15.72 -4.99 4.52
N GLN A 361 -16.53 -6.03 4.44
CA GLN A 361 -17.88 -5.99 5.00
C GLN A 361 -17.83 -6.62 6.38
N LEU A 362 -18.19 -5.81 7.38
CA LEU A 362 -18.40 -6.28 8.74
C LEU A 362 -19.84 -6.75 8.85
N THR A 363 -20.03 -8.05 9.03
CA THR A 363 -21.30 -8.61 9.47
C THR A 363 -21.13 -9.18 10.87
N PRO A 364 -22.15 -9.13 11.74
CA PRO A 364 -22.10 -9.84 13.02
C PRO A 364 -21.76 -11.32 12.80
N GLY A 365 -20.76 -11.81 13.53
CA GLY A 365 -20.27 -13.19 13.42
C GLY A 365 -20.04 -13.83 14.78
N PRO A 366 -19.81 -15.15 14.84
CA PRO A 366 -19.39 -15.81 16.08
C PRO A 366 -18.00 -15.33 16.50
N ALA A 367 -17.71 -15.33 17.80
CA ALA A 367 -16.42 -14.90 18.36
C ALA A 367 -15.20 -15.68 17.82
N GLU A 368 -15.43 -16.89 17.31
CA GLU A 368 -14.41 -17.80 16.79
C GLU A 368 -13.81 -17.36 15.43
N SER A 369 -14.35 -16.33 14.78
CA SER A 369 -13.90 -15.87 13.46
C SER A 369 -12.52 -15.22 13.43
N GLY A 370 -11.90 -14.98 14.59
CA GLY A 370 -10.63 -14.25 14.71
C GLY A 370 -10.74 -12.76 14.33
N CYS A 371 -11.96 -12.24 14.20
CA CYS A 371 -12.27 -10.87 13.80
C CYS A 371 -12.93 -10.15 14.98
N GLN A 372 -12.19 -9.23 15.60
CA GLN A 372 -12.66 -8.43 16.74
C GLN A 372 -13.02 -7.02 16.28
N VAL A 373 -14.19 -6.52 16.68
CA VAL A 373 -14.58 -5.11 16.58
C VAL A 373 -14.53 -4.49 17.97
N VAL A 374 -13.80 -3.39 18.11
CA VAL A 374 -13.70 -2.58 19.33
C VAL A 374 -14.20 -1.16 19.09
N THR A 375 -14.42 -0.41 20.16
CA THR A 375 -14.73 1.03 20.07
C THR A 375 -13.46 1.88 20.32
N LEU A 376 -13.44 3.14 19.87
CA LEU A 376 -12.37 4.05 20.23
C LEU A 376 -12.30 4.31 21.74
N ASP A 377 -13.44 4.35 22.43
CA ASP A 377 -13.47 4.51 23.88
C ASP A 377 -12.81 3.33 24.62
N GLU A 378 -12.98 2.09 24.15
CA GLU A 378 -12.29 0.92 24.69
C GLU A 378 -10.77 1.06 24.51
N ILE A 379 -10.32 1.44 23.30
CA ILE A 379 -8.90 1.70 23.03
C ILE A 379 -8.38 2.78 23.99
N PHE A 380 -9.08 3.92 24.10
CA PHE A 380 -8.66 5.05 24.94
C PHE A 380 -8.67 4.72 26.43
N SER A 381 -9.56 3.84 26.87
CA SER A 381 -9.60 3.33 28.24
C SER A 381 -8.40 2.42 28.52
N GLY A 382 -7.99 1.61 27.54
CA GLY A 382 -6.82 0.72 27.63
C GLY A 382 -5.47 1.45 27.71
N LEU A 383 -5.39 2.71 27.28
CA LEU A 383 -4.15 3.51 27.36
C LEU A 383 -3.83 3.99 28.79
N GLY A 384 -4.73 3.76 29.74
CA GLY A 384 -4.62 4.25 31.10
C GLY A 384 -4.73 5.78 31.19
N PRO A 385 -4.29 6.37 32.31
CA PRO A 385 -4.29 7.82 32.48
C PRO A 385 -3.31 8.47 31.47
N LEU A 386 -3.85 9.16 30.46
CA LEU A 386 -3.06 9.85 29.44
C LEU A 386 -2.32 11.11 29.95
N GLY A 387 -2.56 11.50 31.21
CA GLY A 387 -2.05 12.74 31.77
C GLY A 387 -2.54 13.97 30.99
N GLU A 388 -1.66 14.96 30.84
CA GLU A 388 -1.92 16.16 30.02
C GLU A 388 -1.51 15.97 28.54
N GLN A 389 -1.26 14.74 28.10
CA GLN A 389 -0.80 14.51 26.72
C GLN A 389 -1.97 14.60 25.74
N ASP A 390 -1.86 15.52 24.79
CA ASP A 390 -2.82 15.69 23.71
C ASP A 390 -2.78 14.49 22.75
N VAL A 391 -3.96 13.93 22.45
CA VAL A 391 -4.10 12.85 21.47
C VAL A 391 -4.23 13.44 20.07
N LEU A 392 -3.39 12.95 19.16
CA LEU A 392 -3.52 13.11 17.73
C LEU A 392 -4.20 11.87 17.15
N LEU A 393 -5.44 12.01 16.69
CA LEU A 393 -6.19 10.92 16.06
C LEU A 393 -5.95 10.91 14.54
N ARG A 394 -5.59 9.78 13.95
CA ARG A 394 -5.53 9.60 12.50
C ARG A 394 -6.51 8.51 12.08
N LEU A 395 -7.32 8.77 11.06
CA LEU A 395 -8.30 7.83 10.54
C LEU A 395 -8.09 7.62 9.04
N HIS A 396 -7.92 6.36 8.63
CA HIS A 396 -7.90 5.95 7.23
C HIS A 396 -8.51 4.55 7.10
N VAL A 397 -9.83 4.47 7.22
CA VAL A 397 -10.58 3.19 7.35
C VAL A 397 -11.48 2.93 6.16
N ASP A 398 -11.06 3.46 5.02
CA ASP A 398 -11.62 3.14 3.71
C ASP A 398 -13.15 3.33 3.68
N GLY A 399 -13.60 4.51 4.11
CA GLY A 399 -15.00 4.92 4.03
C GLY A 399 -15.83 4.67 5.28
N ARG A 400 -15.22 4.17 6.36
CA ARG A 400 -15.88 3.93 7.66
C ARG A 400 -15.55 4.97 8.73
N GLU A 401 -15.03 6.13 8.31
CA GLU A 401 -14.47 7.13 9.22
C GLU A 401 -15.54 7.66 10.20
N LEU A 402 -16.79 7.82 9.73
CA LEU A 402 -17.88 8.30 10.59
C LEU A 402 -18.26 7.31 11.68
N GLN A 403 -18.33 6.01 11.36
CA GLN A 403 -18.64 4.96 12.33
C GLN A 403 -17.54 4.88 13.40
N VAL A 404 -16.28 5.00 12.99
CA VAL A 404 -15.16 5.09 13.94
C VAL A 404 -15.30 6.32 14.83
N LEU A 405 -15.58 7.50 14.28
CA LEU A 405 -15.76 8.72 15.09
C LEU A 405 -16.93 8.62 16.08
N ARG A 406 -18.04 7.99 15.68
CA ARG A 406 -19.20 7.79 16.56
C ARG A 406 -18.89 6.88 17.76
N SER A 407 -17.85 6.05 17.67
CA SER A 407 -17.38 5.20 18.77
C SER A 407 -16.56 5.93 19.84
N LEU A 408 -16.32 7.24 19.66
CA LEU A 408 -15.55 8.09 20.57
C LEU A 408 -16.50 9.03 21.34
N THR A 409 -16.91 8.63 22.53
CA THR A 409 -17.67 9.50 23.44
C THR A 409 -16.75 10.48 24.18
N ALA A 410 -15.50 10.08 24.45
CA ALA A 410 -14.50 10.90 25.13
C ALA A 410 -13.77 11.88 24.18
N VAL A 411 -14.49 12.50 23.24
CA VAL A 411 -13.94 13.38 22.19
C VAL A 411 -13.09 14.55 22.73
N SER A 412 -13.33 14.96 23.98
CA SER A 412 -12.54 15.98 24.67
C SER A 412 -11.07 15.62 24.86
N ARG A 413 -10.72 14.34 24.76
CA ARG A 413 -9.33 13.84 24.81
C ARG A 413 -8.58 14.01 23.49
N VAL A 414 -9.28 14.20 22.38
CA VAL A 414 -8.67 14.40 21.06
C VAL A 414 -8.47 15.89 20.82
N ALA A 415 -7.21 16.33 20.87
CA ALA A 415 -6.86 17.71 20.57
C ALA A 415 -6.90 17.98 19.07
N ARG A 416 -6.43 17.00 18.29
CA ARG A 416 -6.24 17.11 16.84
C ARG A 416 -6.64 15.81 16.17
N ALA A 417 -7.23 15.89 14.99
CA ALA A 417 -7.58 14.75 14.17
C ALA A 417 -7.19 14.98 12.70
N ALA A 418 -6.80 13.92 12.01
CA ALA A 418 -6.56 13.91 10.57
C ALA A 418 -7.28 12.72 9.96
N VAL A 419 -8.20 12.99 9.04
CA VAL A 419 -9.07 11.97 8.46
C VAL A 419 -8.85 11.93 6.96
N ALA A 420 -8.36 10.80 6.45
CA ALA A 420 -8.23 10.55 5.02
C ALA A 420 -9.61 10.23 4.44
N LEU A 421 -9.98 10.95 3.38
CA LEU A 421 -11.29 10.87 2.73
C LEU A 421 -11.12 10.73 1.22
N TRP A 422 -12.10 10.12 0.58
CA TRP A 422 -12.28 10.08 -0.87
C TRP A 422 -13.37 11.08 -1.33
N PRO A 423 -13.23 11.74 -2.48
CA PRO A 423 -14.23 12.68 -2.99
C PRO A 423 -15.57 11.98 -3.29
N ALA A 424 -15.50 10.74 -3.75
CA ALA A 424 -16.64 9.84 -3.89
C ALA A 424 -16.14 8.40 -3.73
N ARG A 425 -17.02 7.51 -3.26
CA ARG A 425 -16.76 6.07 -3.15
C ARG A 425 -18.02 5.33 -3.53
N ASP A 426 -17.89 4.36 -4.44
CA ASP A 426 -18.95 3.48 -4.95
C ASP A 426 -20.27 4.20 -5.28
N ASP A 427 -20.53 4.41 -6.56
CA ASP A 427 -21.77 5.06 -7.02
C ASP A 427 -23.04 4.25 -6.69
N SER A 428 -22.91 3.02 -6.17
CA SER A 428 -24.06 2.25 -5.71
C SER A 428 -24.83 2.97 -4.58
N PRO A 429 -26.16 2.86 -4.53
CA PRO A 429 -26.95 3.49 -3.47
C PRO A 429 -26.50 3.09 -2.06
N ALA A 430 -26.13 1.82 -1.86
CA ALA A 430 -25.63 1.32 -0.59
C ALA A 430 -24.24 1.87 -0.24
N GLY A 431 -23.37 2.06 -1.23
CA GLY A 431 -22.06 2.70 -1.07
C GLY A 431 -22.18 4.17 -0.67
N GLN A 432 -23.09 4.91 -1.32
CA GLN A 432 -23.35 6.32 -1.02
C GLN A 432 -23.97 6.54 0.38
N GLU A 433 -24.79 5.62 0.87
CA GLU A 433 -25.34 5.70 2.22
C GLU A 433 -24.29 5.38 3.29
N ALA A 434 -23.38 4.44 2.99
CA ALA A 434 -22.32 4.04 3.91
C ALA A 434 -21.18 5.06 4.00
N TYR A 435 -20.89 5.78 2.91
CA TYR A 435 -19.77 6.72 2.80
C TYR A 435 -20.24 8.18 2.66
N ALA A 436 -20.12 8.94 3.75
CA ALA A 436 -20.60 10.32 3.85
C ALA A 436 -19.50 11.27 4.40
N PRO A 437 -18.54 11.71 3.57
CA PRO A 437 -17.43 12.57 4.02
C PRO A 437 -17.91 13.91 4.60
N GLU A 438 -19.04 14.44 4.12
CA GLU A 438 -19.66 15.63 4.68
C GLU A 438 -20.15 15.42 6.12
N LYS A 439 -20.62 14.21 6.45
CA LYS A 439 -21.05 13.86 7.81
C LYS A 439 -19.87 13.75 8.77
N VAL A 440 -18.72 13.28 8.30
CA VAL A 440 -17.46 13.30 9.06
C VAL A 440 -17.09 14.74 9.42
N ALA A 441 -17.12 15.65 8.45
CA ALA A 441 -16.81 17.07 8.67
C ALA A 441 -17.82 17.72 9.63
N GLN A 442 -19.12 17.51 9.41
CA GLN A 442 -20.17 18.00 10.32
C GLN A 442 -20.00 17.48 11.75
N TRP A 443 -19.65 16.21 11.92
CA TRP A 443 -19.43 15.62 13.24
C TRP A 443 -18.25 16.29 13.95
N LEU A 444 -17.10 16.44 13.28
CA LEU A 444 -15.92 17.08 13.89
C LEU A 444 -16.21 18.55 14.21
N TRP A 445 -16.84 19.29 13.29
CA TRP A 445 -17.16 20.68 13.52
C TRP A 445 -18.16 20.87 14.67
N GLY A 446 -19.20 20.03 14.74
CA GLY A 446 -20.18 20.03 15.83
C GLY A 446 -19.58 19.72 17.22
N HIS A 447 -18.41 19.09 17.27
CA HIS A 447 -17.65 18.84 18.50
C HIS A 447 -16.59 19.92 18.79
N GLY A 448 -16.66 21.07 18.11
CA GLY A 448 -15.85 22.26 18.41
C GLY A 448 -14.46 22.26 17.77
N PHE A 449 -14.22 21.43 16.76
CA PHE A 449 -12.98 21.49 15.99
C PHE A 449 -13.07 22.56 14.90
N ARG A 450 -11.94 23.21 14.62
CA ARG A 450 -11.72 23.97 13.37
C ARG A 450 -11.25 23.01 12.30
N LEU A 451 -11.74 23.18 11.08
CA LEU A 451 -11.50 22.26 9.98
C LEU A 451 -10.63 22.89 8.88
N ARG A 452 -9.77 22.06 8.29
CA ARG A 452 -9.04 22.36 7.05
C ARG A 452 -9.08 21.14 6.16
N LEU A 453 -9.71 21.25 5.00
CA LEU A 453 -9.74 20.19 3.99
C LEU A 453 -8.61 20.43 2.99
N VAL A 454 -7.62 19.55 2.97
CA VAL A 454 -6.47 19.60 2.06
C VAL A 454 -6.64 18.56 0.95
N TYR A 455 -6.47 18.97 -0.31
CA TYR A 455 -6.62 18.09 -1.47
C TYR A 455 -5.66 18.47 -2.60
N SER A 456 -5.45 17.56 -3.54
CA SER A 456 -4.66 17.80 -4.76
C SER A 456 -5.57 18.23 -5.91
N HIS A 457 -5.25 19.34 -6.56
CA HIS A 457 -5.89 19.82 -7.79
C HIS A 457 -4.82 20.23 -8.80
N GLU A 458 -4.82 19.62 -9.97
CA GLU A 458 -3.80 19.85 -11.02
C GLU A 458 -2.35 19.66 -10.53
N GLY A 459 -2.15 18.75 -9.55
CA GLY A 459 -0.84 18.46 -8.94
C GLY A 459 -0.39 19.47 -7.89
N LEU A 460 -1.22 20.47 -7.56
CA LEU A 460 -0.98 21.44 -6.49
C LEU A 460 -1.88 21.14 -5.29
N LEU A 461 -1.36 21.39 -4.08
CA LEU A 461 -2.16 21.29 -2.86
C LEU A 461 -3.04 22.54 -2.70
N ALA A 462 -4.34 22.32 -2.52
CA ALA A 462 -5.32 23.34 -2.19
C ALA A 462 -5.92 23.07 -0.80
N GLU A 463 -6.47 24.12 -0.18
CA GLU A 463 -7.04 24.06 1.17
C GLU A 463 -8.37 24.83 1.22
N LEU A 464 -9.40 24.24 1.85
CA LEU A 464 -10.66 24.90 2.23
C LEU A 464 -10.80 24.86 3.76
N LYS A 465 -11.49 25.84 4.35
CA LYS A 465 -11.59 25.96 5.82
C LYS A 465 -13.02 25.89 6.33
N ASP A 466 -13.20 25.29 7.50
CA ASP A 466 -14.43 25.34 8.31
C ASP A 466 -15.73 25.14 7.48
N GLU A 467 -16.59 26.16 7.42
CA GLU A 467 -17.85 26.18 6.67
C GLU A 467 -17.68 25.86 5.19
N GLU A 468 -16.65 26.41 4.56
CA GLU A 468 -16.36 26.20 3.13
C GLU A 468 -15.98 24.74 2.86
N ALA A 469 -15.19 24.13 3.75
CA ALA A 469 -14.84 22.71 3.67
C ALA A 469 -16.09 21.82 3.78
N VAL A 470 -16.97 22.12 4.73
CA VAL A 470 -18.24 21.37 4.92
C VAL A 470 -19.13 21.52 3.70
N TRP A 471 -19.33 22.75 3.22
CA TRP A 471 -20.16 23.03 2.05
C TRP A 471 -19.63 22.37 0.78
N ALA A 472 -18.30 22.39 0.55
CA ALA A 472 -17.69 21.76 -0.60
C ALA A 472 -17.87 20.24 -0.61
N LEU A 473 -17.79 19.59 0.56
CA LEU A 473 -18.07 18.16 0.70
C LEU A 473 -19.56 17.84 0.48
N GLN A 474 -20.46 18.62 1.08
CA GLN A 474 -21.92 18.44 0.91
C GLN A 474 -22.37 18.60 -0.54
N SER A 475 -21.81 19.60 -1.23
CA SER A 475 -22.14 19.90 -2.63
C SER A 475 -21.40 19.00 -3.63
N ARG A 476 -20.51 18.11 -3.14
CA ARG A 476 -19.62 17.26 -3.96
C ARG A 476 -18.81 18.08 -4.99
N ARG A 477 -18.33 19.26 -4.59
CA ARG A 477 -17.62 20.23 -5.45
C ARG A 477 -16.11 20.27 -5.24
N VAL A 478 -15.53 19.30 -4.53
CA VAL A 478 -14.07 19.21 -4.40
C VAL A 478 -13.50 18.74 -5.74
N PRO A 479 -12.65 19.53 -6.41
CA PRO A 479 -12.21 19.25 -7.78
C PRO A 479 -11.03 18.26 -7.80
N THR A 480 -11.21 17.09 -7.19
CA THR A 480 -10.21 16.03 -7.15
C THR A 480 -10.86 14.67 -7.31
N VAL A 481 -10.08 13.71 -7.83
CA VAL A 481 -10.42 12.28 -7.84
C VAL A 481 -9.54 11.49 -6.87
N ASP A 482 -8.54 12.14 -6.28
CA ASP A 482 -7.58 11.53 -5.37
C ASP A 482 -8.06 11.63 -3.92
N THR A 483 -7.41 10.88 -3.03
CA THR A 483 -7.63 10.99 -1.60
C THR A 483 -7.33 12.42 -1.11
N MET A 484 -8.23 12.96 -0.30
CA MET A 484 -8.10 14.24 0.41
C MET A 484 -7.93 13.99 1.91
N THR A 485 -7.45 14.99 2.65
CA THR A 485 -7.23 14.89 4.10
C THR A 485 -7.98 16.01 4.81
N LEU A 486 -8.92 15.65 5.65
CA LEU A 486 -9.61 16.58 6.55
C LEU A 486 -8.84 16.67 7.87
N LEU A 487 -8.19 17.81 8.08
CA LEU A 487 -7.51 18.16 9.31
C LEU A 487 -8.50 18.87 10.24
N ALA A 488 -8.51 18.47 11.50
CA ALA A 488 -9.38 19.03 12.53
C ALA A 488 -8.56 19.35 13.78
N GLU A 489 -8.70 20.56 14.31
CA GLU A 489 -7.92 21.03 15.46
C GLU A 489 -8.83 21.78 16.43
N ARG A 490 -8.77 21.41 17.72
CA ARG A 490 -9.45 22.18 18.75
C ARG A 490 -8.72 23.51 18.94
N PRO A 491 -9.45 24.64 19.04
CA PRO A 491 -8.85 25.87 19.51
C PRO A 491 -8.12 25.59 20.83
N GLN A 492 -6.85 25.95 20.91
CA GLN A 492 -6.06 25.76 22.12
C GLN A 492 -6.83 26.47 23.24
N ARG A 493 -7.38 25.68 24.19
CA ARG A 493 -8.03 26.25 25.37
C ARG A 493 -6.98 27.11 26.03
N ASP A 494 -7.23 28.41 26.10
CA ASP A 494 -6.30 29.33 26.71
C ASP A 494 -6.05 28.79 28.13
N ARG A 495 -4.84 28.30 28.41
CA ARG A 495 -4.56 27.50 29.63
C ARG A 495 -4.89 28.28 30.91
N THR A 496 -4.93 29.60 30.79
CA THR A 496 -5.44 30.60 31.72
C THR A 496 -6.91 30.37 32.13
N GLU A 497 -7.81 30.05 31.21
CA GLU A 497 -9.22 29.80 31.53
C GLU A 497 -9.40 28.51 32.34
N MET A 498 -8.67 27.45 32.00
CA MET A 498 -8.75 26.18 32.72
C MET A 498 -8.19 26.31 34.15
N LYS A 499 -7.12 27.11 34.33
CA LYS A 499 -6.61 27.46 35.67
C LYS A 499 -7.61 28.30 36.47
N ARG A 500 -8.39 29.17 35.82
CA ARG A 500 -9.46 29.94 36.49
C ARG A 500 -10.60 29.03 36.97
N GLY A 501 -11.08 28.12 36.11
CA GLY A 501 -12.15 27.17 36.47
C GLY A 501 -11.78 26.27 37.64
N ASN A 502 -10.57 25.66 37.61
CA ASN A 502 -10.10 24.83 38.73
C ASN A 502 -9.88 25.63 40.02
N ARG A 503 -9.52 26.92 39.93
CA ARG A 503 -9.36 27.78 41.10
C ARG A 503 -10.72 28.17 41.70
N GLU A 504 -11.73 28.43 40.87
CA GLU A 504 -13.11 28.65 41.32
C GLU A 504 -13.75 27.40 41.93
N ASP A 505 -13.58 26.22 41.34
CA ASP A 505 -14.10 24.98 41.90
C ASP A 505 -13.44 24.61 43.23
N ARG A 506 -12.12 24.84 43.35
CA ARG A 506 -11.43 24.71 44.65
C ARG A 506 -11.93 25.73 45.67
N ARG A 507 -12.23 26.97 45.25
CA ARG A 507 -12.76 28.02 46.14
C ARG A 507 -14.18 27.68 46.60
N LYS A 508 -15.05 27.19 45.71
CA LYS A 508 -16.40 26.73 46.04
C LYS A 508 -16.38 25.51 46.98
N LYS A 509 -15.48 24.54 46.74
CA LYS A 509 -15.28 23.40 47.66
C LYS A 509 -14.71 23.83 49.02
N ALA A 510 -13.84 24.83 49.06
CA ALA A 510 -13.30 25.36 50.32
C ALA A 510 -14.39 26.08 51.15
N VAL A 511 -15.31 26.81 50.51
CA VAL A 511 -16.43 27.48 51.20
C VAL A 511 -17.46 26.48 51.76
N LEU A 512 -17.61 25.30 51.13
CA LEU A 512 -18.52 24.25 51.61
C LEU A 512 -17.93 23.39 52.74
N LEU A 513 -16.67 23.60 53.10
CA LEU A 513 -15.98 22.85 54.16
C LEU A 513 -15.68 23.69 55.41
N GLU A 514 -16.21 24.91 55.51
CA GLU A 514 -16.22 25.61 56.80
C GLU A 514 -17.27 24.94 57.71
N PRO A 515 -16.86 24.30 58.82
CA PRO A 515 -17.79 23.77 59.80
C PRO A 515 -18.49 24.96 60.47
N GLY A 516 -19.82 24.90 60.57
CA GLY A 516 -20.60 25.90 61.29
C GLY A 516 -20.00 26.18 62.67
N ALA A 517 -19.56 27.42 62.85
CA ALA A 517 -19.28 28.05 64.14
C ALA A 517 -20.53 28.81 64.61
#